data_AF-A0A643JY08-F1
#
_entry.id   AF-A0A643JY08-F1
#
_cell.length_a   1.000
_cell.length_b   1.000
_cell.length_c   1.000
_cell.angle_alpha   90.00
_cell.angle_beta   90.00
_cell.angle_gamma   90.00
#
_symmetry.space_group_name_H-M   'P 1'
#
loop_
_entity.id
_entity.type
_entity.pdbx_description
1 polymer ?
#
loop_
_entity_poly.entity_id
_entity_poly.type
_entity_poly.pdbx_seq_one_letter_code
_entity_poly.pdbx_strand_id
1 'polypeptide(L)'
;MRDLATMLEAIRLGEEASLIVKPPNRPDDRDDVDAILVQSKPPYEFDDGEVTYRIVEQSGSYQVLASRDVADPTRVLGELRAVVNMSA
;
A
#
# COMPACT_ATOMS: atom_id res chain seq x y z
N MET A 1 11.01 -3.15 -11.16
CA MET A 1 9.69 -2.76 -10.61
C MET A 1 8.46 -3.21 -11.43
N ARG A 2 8.56 -3.98 -12.53
CA ARG A 2 7.35 -4.47 -13.25
C ARG A 2 6.47 -5.45 -12.45
N ASP A 3 7.06 -6.08 -11.45
CA ASP A 3 6.40 -7.10 -10.63
C ASP A 3 5.33 -6.53 -9.71
N LEU A 4 5.63 -5.43 -9.00
CA LEU A 4 4.72 -4.77 -8.06
C LEU A 4 3.44 -4.23 -8.73
N ALA A 5 3.58 -3.60 -9.89
CA ALA A 5 2.43 -3.11 -10.65
C ALA A 5 1.47 -4.25 -11.02
N THR A 6 2.05 -5.36 -11.50
CA THR A 6 1.29 -6.56 -11.87
C THR A 6 0.61 -7.19 -10.66
N MET A 7 1.30 -7.26 -9.51
CA MET A 7 0.73 -7.74 -8.25
C MET A 7 -0.45 -6.89 -7.79
N LEU A 8 -0.32 -5.55 -7.86
CA LEU A 8 -1.40 -4.62 -7.51
C LEU A 8 -2.61 -4.76 -8.45
N GLU A 9 -2.37 -4.93 -9.76
CA GLU A 9 -3.42 -5.15 -10.75
C GLU A 9 -4.13 -6.51 -10.58
N ALA A 10 -3.47 -7.50 -9.99
CA ALA A 10 -4.04 -8.82 -9.76
C ALA A 10 -5.02 -8.87 -8.57
N ILE A 11 -4.94 -7.91 -7.64
CA ILE A 11 -5.82 -7.86 -6.46
C ILE A 11 -7.16 -7.27 -6.86
N ARG A 12 -8.25 -7.94 -6.48
CA ARG A 12 -9.60 -7.48 -6.78
C ARG A 12 -10.12 -6.57 -5.69
N LEU A 13 -11.02 -5.67 -6.08
CA LEU A 13 -11.68 -4.78 -5.13
C LEU A 13 -12.45 -5.60 -4.08
N GLY A 14 -12.22 -5.28 -2.80
CA GLY A 14 -12.74 -6.02 -1.65
C GLY A 14 -11.87 -7.18 -1.17
N GLU A 15 -10.75 -7.50 -1.84
CA GLU A 15 -9.80 -8.51 -1.34
C GLU A 15 -8.83 -7.92 -0.32
N GLU A 16 -8.48 -8.72 0.67
CA GLU A 16 -7.46 -8.41 1.66
C GLU A 16 -6.06 -8.70 1.10
N ALA A 17 -5.15 -7.76 1.30
CA ALA A 17 -3.76 -7.90 0.92
C ALA A 17 -2.83 -7.36 2.00
N SER A 18 -1.66 -7.99 2.12
CA SER A 18 -0.57 -7.54 2.98
C SER A 18 0.41 -6.68 2.18
N LEU A 19 0.55 -5.42 2.59
CA LEU A 19 1.49 -4.43 2.05
C LEU A 19 2.79 -4.49 2.84
N ILE A 20 3.87 -4.93 2.19
CA ILE A 20 5.20 -4.99 2.81
C ILE A 20 5.92 -3.67 2.54
N VAL A 21 6.06 -2.84 3.57
CA VAL A 21 6.58 -1.48 3.49
C VAL A 21 7.95 -1.39 4.14
N LYS A 22 8.89 -0.71 3.45
CA LYS A 22 10.20 -0.36 3.99
C LYS A 22 10.16 1.06 4.55
N PRO A 23 10.27 1.26 5.88
CA PRO A 23 10.22 2.59 6.47
C PRO A 23 11.45 3.43 6.09
N PRO A 24 11.30 4.75 5.87
CA PRO A 24 12.41 5.61 5.45
C PRO A 24 13.52 5.74 6.50
N ASN A 25 13.18 5.61 7.79
CA ASN A 25 14.11 5.78 8.91
C ASN A 25 14.65 4.46 9.47
N ARG A 26 14.18 3.30 8.97
CA ARG A 26 14.56 1.97 9.46
C ARG A 26 14.79 1.04 8.26
N PRO A 27 15.95 1.16 7.58
CA PRO A 27 16.18 0.48 6.31
C PRO A 27 16.34 -1.04 6.41
N ASP A 28 16.64 -1.55 7.61
CA ASP A 28 16.77 -2.98 7.91
C ASP A 28 15.45 -3.59 8.41
N ASP A 29 14.46 -2.75 8.73
CA ASP A 29 13.12 -3.19 9.15
C ASP A 29 12.16 -3.23 7.96
N ARG A 30 11.10 -4.01 8.13
CA ARG A 30 9.91 -4.01 7.28
C ARG A 30 8.69 -3.93 8.18
N ASP A 31 7.74 -3.10 7.79
CA ASP A 31 6.43 -3.03 8.41
C ASP A 31 5.44 -3.68 7.43
N ASP A 32 4.74 -4.71 7.89
CA ASP A 32 3.72 -5.41 7.13
C ASP A 32 2.35 -4.86 7.56
N VAL A 33 1.51 -4.49 6.59
CA VAL A 33 0.21 -3.86 6.83
C VAL A 33 -0.86 -4.63 6.07
N ASP A 34 -1.81 -5.21 6.78
CA ASP A 34 -2.92 -5.94 6.19
C ASP A 34 -4.11 -4.99 6.02
N ALA A 35 -4.62 -4.88 4.78
CA ALA A 35 -5.70 -3.97 4.45
C ALA A 35 -6.49 -4.46 3.23
N ILE A 36 -7.74 -4.01 3.12
CA ILE A 36 -8.66 -4.40 2.05
C ILE A 36 -8.56 -3.40 0.90
N LEU A 37 -8.43 -3.88 -0.34
CA LEU A 37 -8.41 -2.99 -1.51
C LEU A 37 -9.79 -2.33 -1.71
N VAL A 38 -9.86 -1.02 -1.51
CA VAL A 38 -11.08 -0.21 -1.70
C VAL A 38 -11.08 0.57 -3.01
N GLN A 39 -9.91 0.82 -3.61
CA GLN A 39 -9.78 1.44 -4.94
C GLN A 39 -8.73 0.73 -5.78
N SER A 40 -9.16 0.03 -6.83
CA SER A 40 -8.31 -0.78 -7.72
C SER A 40 -7.72 -0.02 -8.91
N LYS A 41 -7.83 1.32 -8.96
CA LYS A 41 -7.25 2.16 -10.01
C LYS A 41 -6.24 3.12 -9.40
N PRO A 42 -5.09 3.39 -10.06
CA PRO A 42 -4.08 4.30 -9.53
C PRO A 42 -4.65 5.70 -9.23
N PRO A 43 -4.37 6.27 -8.04
CA PRO A 43 -3.61 5.65 -6.95
C PRO A 43 -4.44 4.54 -6.26
N TYR A 44 -3.81 3.38 -6.02
CA TYR A 44 -4.48 2.27 -5.34
C TYR A 44 -4.74 2.64 -3.88
N GLU A 45 -5.90 2.30 -3.35
CA GLU A 45 -6.27 2.58 -1.95
C GLU A 45 -6.68 1.30 -1.24
N PHE A 46 -6.12 1.11 -0.06
CA PHE A 46 -6.42 0.01 0.86
C PHE A 46 -6.93 0.58 2.19
N ASP A 47 -7.82 -0.12 2.86
CA ASP A 47 -8.42 0.28 4.12
C ASP A 47 -8.37 -0.88 5.13
N ASP A 48 -7.81 -0.64 6.32
CA ASP A 48 -7.78 -1.62 7.41
C ASP A 48 -8.92 -1.42 8.43
N GLY A 49 -9.79 -0.43 8.20
CA GLY A 49 -10.88 -0.03 9.09
C GLY A 49 -10.56 1.15 10.02
N GLU A 50 -9.29 1.54 10.14
CA GLU A 50 -8.84 2.71 10.90
C GLU A 50 -8.04 3.71 10.05
N VAL A 51 -7.34 3.22 9.03
CA VAL A 51 -6.39 3.95 8.20
C VAL A 51 -6.59 3.56 6.74
N THR A 52 -6.67 4.58 5.88
CA THR A 52 -6.58 4.40 4.43
C THR A 52 -5.13 4.53 3.98
N TYR A 53 -4.63 3.49 3.34
CA TYR A 53 -3.32 3.40 2.72
C TYR A 53 -3.41 3.68 1.23
N ARG A 54 -2.77 4.74 0.76
CA ARG A 54 -2.69 5.09 -0.65
C ARG A 54 -1.33 4.75 -1.22
N ILE A 55 -1.32 3.99 -2.32
CA ILE A 55 -0.11 3.62 -3.04
C ILE A 55 0.06 4.54 -4.25
N VAL A 56 1.14 5.31 -4.24
CA VAL A 56 1.49 6.26 -5.30
C VAL A 56 2.82 5.88 -5.93
N GLU A 57 2.91 5.97 -7.25
CA GLU A 57 4.19 5.80 -7.96
C GLU A 57 4.97 7.13 -7.93
N GLN A 58 6.20 7.11 -7.40
CA GLN A 58 7.12 8.25 -7.40
C GLN A 58 8.50 7.82 -7.87
N SER A 59 9.03 8.49 -8.89
CA SER A 59 10.42 8.29 -9.38
C SER A 59 10.80 6.83 -9.64
N GLY A 60 9.84 6.01 -10.08
CA GLY A 60 10.03 4.60 -10.40
C GLY A 60 9.93 3.63 -9.22
N SER A 61 9.58 4.10 -8.03
CA SER A 61 9.20 3.28 -6.87
C SER A 61 7.76 3.55 -6.44
N TYR A 62 7.18 2.63 -5.67
CA TYR A 62 5.86 2.81 -5.07
C TYR A 62 6.04 3.29 -3.63
N GLN A 63 5.36 4.36 -3.26
CA GLN A 63 5.29 4.85 -1.88
C GLN A 63 3.93 4.53 -1.28
N VAL A 64 3.94 4.15 -0.01
CA VAL A 64 2.72 3.96 0.79
C VAL A 64 2.52 5.19 1.66
N LEU A 65 1.39 5.84 1.47
CA LEU A 65 0.91 6.95 2.27
C LEU A 65 -0.21 6.44 3.19
N ALA A 66 -0.23 6.86 4.44
CA ALA A 66 -1.33 6.59 5.35
C ALA A 66 -2.09 7.88 5.66
N SER A 67 -3.42 7.80 5.65
CA SER A 67 -4.33 8.84 6.13
C SER A 67 -5.39 8.21 7.01
N ARG A 68 -5.70 8.83 8.14
CA ARG A 68 -6.80 8.40 9.03
C ARG A 68 -8.15 9.01 8.63
N ASP A 69 -8.13 10.12 7.93
CA ASP A 69 -9.32 10.85 7.47
C ASP A 69 -9.00 11.61 6.18
N VAL A 70 -10.03 12.12 5.49
CA VAL A 70 -9.92 13.03 4.33
C VAL A 70 -9.29 14.37 4.74
N ALA A 71 -9.49 14.78 5.99
CA ALA A 71 -8.90 16.00 6.54
C ALA A 71 -7.51 15.78 7.18
N ASP A 72 -7.07 14.53 7.34
CA ASP A 72 -5.79 14.24 7.98
C ASP A 72 -4.60 14.45 7.01
N PRO A 73 -3.47 14.96 7.51
CA PRO A 73 -2.26 15.06 6.71
C PRO A 73 -1.76 13.65 6.37
N THR A 74 -1.66 13.35 5.07
CA THR A 74 -1.09 12.11 4.59
C THR A 74 0.34 11.94 5.08
N ARG A 75 0.60 10.88 5.83
CA ARG A 75 1.94 10.52 6.32
C ARG A 75 2.57 9.50 5.38
N VAL A 76 3.84 9.70 5.03
CA VAL A 76 4.62 8.69 4.32
C VAL A 76 4.97 7.55 5.29
N LEU A 77 4.51 6.34 5.00
CA LEU A 77 4.92 5.13 5.72
C LEU A 77 6.26 4.62 5.20
N GLY A 78 6.44 4.63 3.89
CA GLY A 78 7.69 4.20 3.26
C GLY A 78 7.53 3.73 1.83
N GLU A 79 8.54 3.00 1.36
CA GLU A 79 8.54 2.39 0.02
C GLU A 79 7.86 1.03 0.07
N LEU A 80 6.91 0.79 -0.83
CA LEU A 80 6.30 -0.51 -1.02
C LEU A 80 7.31 -1.46 -1.67
N ARG A 81 7.57 -2.59 -1.01
CA ARG A 81 8.54 -3.60 -1.47
C ARG A 81 7.88 -4.81 -2.08
N ALA A 82 6.73 -5.21 -1.55
CA ALA A 82 5.95 -6.34 -2.03
C ALA A 82 4.48 -6.17 -1.61
N VAL A 83 3.60 -6.88 -2.32
CA VAL A 83 2.19 -7.01 -1.94
C VAL A 83 1.83 -8.49 -2.04
N VAL A 84 1.16 -9.01 -1.02
CA VAL A 84 0.70 -10.39 -0.98
C VAL A 84 -0.82 -10.38 -0.94
N ASN A 85 -1.46 -10.96 -1.95
CA ASN A 85 -2.91 -11.17 -1.90
C ASN A 85 -3.19 -12.32 -0.92
N MET A 86 -3.93 -12.03 0.15
CA MET A 86 -4.27 -12.99 1.21
C MET A 86 -5.53 -13.81 0.88
N SER A 87 -6.25 -13.41 -0.17
CA SER A 87 -7.49 -14.05 -0.63
C SER A 87 -7.28 -15.04 -1.78
N ALA A 88 -6.03 -15.24 -2.22
CA ALA A 88 -5.65 -16.06 -3.37
C ALA A 88 -5.42 -17.55 -3.04
#